data_AF-A0A7C2UU38-F1
#
_entry.id   AF-A0A7C2UU38-F1
#
_cell.length_a   1.000
_cell.length_b   1.000
_cell.length_c   1.000
_cell.angle_alpha   90.00
_cell.angle_beta   90.00
_cell.angle_gamma   90.00
#
_symmetry.space_group_name_H-M   'P 1'
#
loop_
_entity.id
_entity.type
_entity.pdbx_description
1 polymer ?
#
loop_
_entity_poly.entity_id
_entity_poly.type
_entity_poly.pdbx_seq_one_letter_code
_entity_poly.pdbx_strand_id
1 'polypeptide(L)'
;MRLEAVIQLIIAASFVASWFVTPIWAIKGINYSIYLTPLGYVVIFFGNKALVPPPTVFAVWLFALDAGLVPIIWRKTRYPLYLSMILAVLSLTMLVDTVLFQQRYLQVRGYVTSPTPNGYIYVQLPHVSVFEVPFYILLALVVITVVNSVTGAKWTNVQVIIRRRKITGGNQLDVIKGVLDRVGVKYEDVDNGVRVGGTMVLLKGNSLILVKDSIETEVSLDVALAELVRAGADQLIRTAGDDYEGE
;
A
#
# COMPACT_ATOMS: atom_id res chain seq x y z
N MET A 1 -10.16 0.42 -7.70
CA MET A 1 -9.05 -0.48 -7.33
C MET A 1 -8.70 -0.26 -5.87
N ARG A 2 -8.26 -1.30 -5.15
CA ARG A 2 -7.75 -1.19 -3.76
C ARG A 2 -6.48 -0.34 -3.76
N LEU A 3 -6.48 0.79 -3.06
CA LEU A 3 -5.38 1.77 -3.08
C LEU A 3 -4.06 1.14 -2.64
N GLU A 4 -4.13 0.29 -1.61
CA GLU A 4 -3.00 -0.48 -1.08
C GLU A 4 -2.31 -1.33 -2.14
N ALA A 5 -3.08 -1.97 -3.02
CA ALA A 5 -2.57 -2.83 -4.08
C ALA A 5 -1.90 -2.00 -5.18
N VAL A 6 -2.44 -0.82 -5.47
CA VAL A 6 -1.86 0.12 -6.44
C VAL A 6 -0.54 0.68 -5.92
N ILE A 7 -0.50 1.14 -4.67
CA ILE A 7 0.73 1.63 -4.02
C ILE A 7 1.79 0.55 -4.06
N GLN A 8 1.42 -0.68 -3.71
CA GLN A 8 2.34 -1.80 -3.68
C GLN A 8 2.90 -2.15 -5.06
N LEU A 9 2.04 -2.16 -6.10
CA LEU A 9 2.50 -2.36 -7.48
C LEU A 9 3.43 -1.24 -7.93
N ILE A 10 3.13 0.02 -7.60
CA ILE A 10 3.99 1.15 -7.95
C ILE A 10 5.38 0.97 -7.34
N ILE A 11 5.46 0.54 -6.08
CA ILE A 11 6.75 0.30 -5.41
C ILE A 11 7.48 -0.88 -6.05
N ALA A 12 6.80 -1.99 -6.34
CA ALA A 12 7.38 -3.14 -7.03
C ALA A 12 7.91 -2.78 -8.43
N ALA A 13 7.14 -2.02 -9.20
CA ALA A 13 7.56 -1.55 -10.52
C ALA A 13 8.73 -0.57 -10.43
N SER A 14 8.71 0.35 -9.44
CA SER A 14 9.80 1.29 -9.18
C SER A 14 11.08 0.58 -8.79
N PHE A 15 10.98 -0.49 -7.99
CA PHE A 15 12.10 -1.36 -7.64
C PHE A 15 12.74 -1.94 -8.91
N VAL A 16 11.96 -2.62 -9.76
CA VAL A 16 12.48 -3.23 -10.98
C VAL A 16 13.10 -2.17 -11.90
N ALA A 17 12.38 -1.08 -12.16
CA ALA A 17 12.88 0.01 -13.01
C ALA A 17 14.20 0.59 -12.46
N SER A 18 14.27 0.86 -11.15
CA SER A 18 15.49 1.39 -10.53
C SER A 18 16.68 0.43 -10.63
N TRP A 19 16.44 -0.88 -10.56
CA TRP A 19 17.49 -1.89 -10.62
C TRP A 19 18.07 -2.06 -12.03
N PHE A 20 17.27 -1.83 -13.08
CA PHE A 20 17.79 -1.77 -14.46
C PHE A 20 18.67 -0.55 -14.72
N VAL A 21 18.49 0.53 -13.95
CA VAL A 21 19.27 1.77 -14.10
C VAL A 21 20.50 1.78 -13.19
N THR A 22 20.36 1.28 -11.97
CA THR A 22 21.41 1.28 -10.93
C THR A 22 21.57 -0.10 -10.33
N PRO A 23 22.79 -0.56 -10.03
CA PRO A 23 23.00 -1.85 -9.39
C PRO A 23 22.36 -1.84 -8.01
N ILE A 24 21.78 -2.95 -7.55
CA ILE A 24 21.17 -3.01 -6.21
C ILE A 24 22.22 -3.03 -5.10
N TRP A 25 23.37 -3.61 -5.41
CA TRP A 25 24.51 -3.76 -4.54
C TRP A 25 25.78 -3.70 -5.38
N ALA A 26 26.80 -3.05 -4.83
CA ALA A 26 28.07 -2.87 -5.51
C ALA A 26 29.25 -3.01 -4.55
N ILE A 27 30.31 -3.65 -5.05
CA ILE A 27 31.65 -3.54 -4.50
C ILE A 27 32.43 -2.61 -5.41
N LYS A 28 32.95 -1.51 -4.87
CA LYS A 28 33.72 -0.51 -5.60
C LYS A 28 35.16 -0.51 -5.11
N GLY A 29 36.10 -0.69 -6.04
CA GLY A 29 37.53 -0.65 -5.81
C GLY A 29 38.25 -0.25 -7.11
N ILE A 30 39.51 0.18 -7.01
CA ILE A 30 40.27 0.76 -8.14
C ILE A 30 40.47 -0.27 -9.26
N ASN A 31 40.92 -1.47 -8.91
CA ASN A 31 41.21 -2.55 -9.87
C ASN A 31 40.23 -3.72 -9.80
N TYR A 32 39.21 -3.61 -8.95
CA TYR A 32 38.19 -4.62 -8.76
C TYR A 32 36.87 -3.96 -8.39
N SER A 33 35.84 -4.21 -9.20
CA SER A 33 34.48 -3.83 -8.88
C SER A 33 33.50 -4.93 -9.25
N ILE A 34 32.44 -5.05 -8.47
CA ILE A 34 31.32 -5.96 -8.73
C ILE A 34 30.05 -5.15 -8.66
N TYR A 35 29.19 -5.32 -9.65
CA TYR A 35 27.87 -4.69 -9.69
C TYR A 35 26.82 -5.77 -9.84
N LEU A 36 25.88 -5.84 -8.88
CA LEU A 36 24.74 -6.73 -8.96
C LEU A 36 23.61 -6.06 -9.74
N THR A 37 23.45 -6.50 -10.98
CA THR A 37 22.41 -6.05 -11.92
C THR A 37 21.27 -7.06 -11.98
N PRO A 38 20.12 -6.73 -12.61
CA PRO A 38 19.02 -7.68 -12.81
C PRO A 38 19.39 -8.90 -13.67
N LEU A 39 20.51 -8.82 -14.39
CA LEU A 39 21.04 -9.90 -15.24
C LEU A 39 22.13 -10.72 -14.55
N GLY A 40 22.62 -10.28 -13.38
CA GLY A 40 23.67 -10.95 -12.63
C GLY A 40 24.80 -10.01 -12.20
N TYR A 41 25.91 -10.62 -11.79
CA TYR A 41 27.12 -9.94 -11.38
C TYR A 41 27.95 -9.52 -12.58
N VAL A 42 28.11 -8.21 -12.73
CA VAL A 42 29.13 -7.64 -13.61
C VAL A 42 30.40 -7.48 -12.78
N VAL A 43 31.38 -8.34 -13.03
CA VAL A 43 32.69 -8.33 -12.36
C VAL A 43 33.68 -7.62 -13.27
N ILE A 44 34.33 -6.59 -12.76
CA ILE A 44 35.42 -5.87 -13.44
C ILE A 44 36.69 -6.13 -12.66
N PHE A 45 37.69 -6.74 -13.29
CA PHE A 45 38.98 -7.05 -12.70
C PHE A 45 40.09 -6.60 -13.64
N PHE A 46 40.91 -5.62 -13.20
CA PHE A 46 41.99 -5.02 -14.00
C PHE A 46 41.56 -4.65 -15.44
N GLY A 47 40.39 -4.04 -15.59
CA GLY A 47 39.84 -3.61 -16.89
C GLY A 47 39.08 -4.68 -17.66
N ASN A 48 39.23 -5.96 -17.32
CA ASN A 48 38.45 -7.05 -17.91
C ASN A 48 37.07 -7.13 -17.28
N LYS A 49 36.02 -7.24 -18.12
CA LYS A 49 34.63 -7.35 -17.68
C LYS A 49 34.10 -8.76 -17.93
N ALA A 50 33.50 -9.35 -16.92
CA ALA A 50 32.82 -10.64 -17.00
C ALA A 50 31.40 -10.53 -16.41
N LEU A 51 30.45 -11.23 -17.03
CA LEU A 51 29.10 -11.37 -16.51
C LEU A 51 28.94 -12.79 -15.93
N VAL A 52 28.55 -12.86 -14.66
CA VAL A 52 28.22 -14.11 -13.98
C VAL A 52 26.74 -14.02 -13.61
N PRO A 53 25.83 -14.80 -14.23
CA PRO A 53 24.41 -14.77 -13.93
C PRO A 53 23.97 -15.89 -12.96
N PRO A 54 23.91 -15.63 -11.63
CA PRO A 54 23.26 -16.54 -10.70
C PRO A 54 21.77 -16.71 -11.06
N PRO A 55 21.23 -17.95 -11.06
CA PRO A 55 19.79 -18.18 -11.28
C PRO A 55 18.91 -17.42 -10.28
N THR A 56 19.40 -17.20 -9.06
CA THR A 56 18.68 -16.51 -7.97
C THR A 56 18.37 -15.05 -8.28
N VAL A 57 19.15 -14.39 -9.15
CA VAL A 57 18.95 -12.97 -9.50
C VAL A 57 17.61 -12.76 -10.20
N PHE A 58 17.22 -13.70 -11.08
CA PHE A 58 15.96 -13.62 -11.81
C PHE A 58 14.75 -13.77 -10.87
N ALA A 59 14.89 -14.62 -9.85
CA ALA A 59 13.86 -14.83 -8.85
C ALA A 59 13.56 -13.58 -8.03
N VAL A 60 14.56 -12.71 -7.77
CA VAL A 60 14.38 -11.49 -6.98
C VAL A 60 13.33 -10.58 -7.60
N TRP A 61 13.52 -10.19 -8.87
CA TRP A 61 12.60 -9.23 -9.49
C TRP A 61 11.26 -9.85 -9.91
N LEU A 62 11.24 -11.15 -10.24
CA LEU A 62 10.00 -11.88 -10.49
C LEU A 62 9.11 -11.90 -9.24
N PHE A 63 9.65 -12.34 -8.10
CA PHE A 63 8.86 -12.39 -6.87
C PHE A 63 8.46 -11.00 -6.36
N ALA A 64 9.27 -9.96 -6.59
CA ALA A 64 8.90 -8.59 -6.26
C ALA A 64 7.71 -8.10 -7.10
N LEU A 65 7.69 -8.37 -8.42
CA LEU A 65 6.57 -8.02 -9.29
C LEU A 65 5.32 -8.82 -8.94
N ASP A 66 5.45 -10.13 -8.73
CA ASP A 66 4.34 -11.00 -8.35
C ASP A 66 3.73 -10.55 -7.02
N ALA A 67 4.56 -10.13 -6.06
CA ALA A 67 4.09 -9.54 -4.81
C ALA A 67 3.17 -8.33 -5.08
N GLY A 68 3.51 -7.45 -6.02
CA GLY A 68 2.68 -6.31 -6.40
C GLY A 68 1.43 -6.68 -7.21
N LEU A 69 1.52 -7.70 -8.06
CA LEU A 69 0.44 -8.11 -8.97
C LEU A 69 -0.65 -8.96 -8.29
N VAL A 70 -0.27 -9.84 -7.37
CA VAL A 70 -1.19 -10.78 -6.70
C VAL A 70 -2.41 -10.08 -6.08
N PRO A 71 -2.26 -8.98 -5.30
CA PRO A 71 -3.42 -8.26 -4.73
C PRO A 71 -4.31 -7.58 -5.79
N ILE A 72 -3.79 -7.35 -7.00
CA ILE A 72 -4.53 -6.73 -8.10
C ILE A 72 -5.32 -7.76 -8.89
N ILE A 73 -4.74 -8.92 -9.16
CA ILE A 73 -5.39 -10.00 -9.92
C ILE A 73 -6.41 -10.71 -9.04
N TRP A 74 -6.03 -11.06 -7.81
CA TRP A 74 -6.90 -11.76 -6.88
C TRP A 74 -7.45 -10.79 -5.83
N ARG A 75 -8.68 -10.30 -6.05
CA ARG A 75 -9.28 -9.24 -5.20
C ARG A 75 -10.28 -9.72 -4.15
N LYS A 76 -10.83 -10.91 -4.33
CA LYS A 76 -12.05 -11.34 -3.63
C LYS A 76 -11.84 -11.70 -2.16
N THR A 77 -10.62 -12.05 -1.74
CA THR A 77 -10.35 -12.58 -0.40
C THR A 77 -9.20 -11.83 0.29
N ARG A 78 -8.84 -12.25 1.53
CA ARG A 78 -7.68 -11.74 2.29
C ARG A 78 -6.38 -12.50 2.00
N TYR A 79 -6.47 -13.72 1.47
CA TYR A 79 -5.33 -14.56 1.05
C TYR A 79 -4.29 -13.88 0.11
N PRO A 80 -4.69 -13.00 -0.83
CA PRO A 80 -3.76 -12.29 -1.70
C PRO A 80 -2.73 -11.46 -0.95
N LEU A 81 -3.10 -10.89 0.21
CA LEU A 81 -2.19 -10.08 1.03
C LEU A 81 -1.12 -10.95 1.71
N TYR A 82 -1.49 -12.15 2.17
CA TYR A 82 -0.53 -13.09 2.75
C TYR A 82 0.42 -13.67 1.71
N LEU A 83 -0.11 -14.08 0.55
CA LEU A 83 0.71 -14.58 -0.55
C LEU A 83 1.69 -13.51 -1.04
N SER A 84 1.19 -12.28 -1.18
CA SER A 84 1.99 -11.13 -1.56
C SER A 84 3.13 -10.82 -0.57
N MET A 85 2.86 -10.92 0.74
CA MET A 85 3.90 -10.81 1.77
C MET A 85 4.95 -11.92 1.63
N ILE A 86 4.53 -13.17 1.44
CA ILE A 86 5.45 -14.30 1.27
C ILE A 86 6.36 -14.07 0.06
N LEU A 87 5.80 -13.62 -1.07
CA LEU A 87 6.57 -13.33 -2.29
C LEU A 87 7.56 -12.18 -2.10
N ALA A 88 7.16 -11.10 -1.41
CA ALA A 88 8.07 -9.99 -1.11
C ALA A 88 9.24 -10.43 -0.21
N VAL A 89 8.96 -11.23 0.83
CA VAL A 89 10.00 -11.81 1.69
C VAL A 89 10.90 -12.76 0.89
N LEU A 90 10.32 -13.58 0.01
CA LEU A 90 11.08 -14.49 -0.84
C LEU A 90 12.02 -13.74 -1.79
N SER A 91 11.56 -12.63 -2.37
CA SER A 91 12.41 -11.73 -3.17
C SER A 91 13.63 -11.24 -2.39
N LEU A 92 13.41 -10.77 -1.16
CA LEU A 92 14.50 -10.33 -0.28
C LEU A 92 15.45 -11.48 0.09
N THR A 93 14.91 -12.65 0.41
CA THR A 93 15.73 -13.85 0.73
C THR A 93 16.58 -14.26 -0.47
N MET A 94 16.03 -14.25 -1.69
CA MET A 94 16.78 -14.54 -2.91
C MET A 94 17.88 -13.51 -3.16
N LEU A 95 17.66 -12.24 -2.81
CA LEU A 95 18.69 -11.21 -2.90
C LEU A 95 19.83 -11.49 -1.90
N VAL A 96 19.49 -11.80 -0.65
CA VAL A 96 20.48 -12.14 0.39
C VAL A 96 21.29 -13.38 -0.03
N ASP A 97 20.62 -14.42 -0.52
CA ASP A 97 21.30 -15.63 -1.00
C ASP A 97 22.22 -15.34 -2.18
N THR A 98 21.79 -14.48 -3.10
CA THR A 98 22.62 -14.01 -4.21
C THR A 98 23.88 -13.32 -3.70
N VAL A 99 23.77 -12.42 -2.71
CA VAL A 99 24.92 -11.73 -2.11
C VAL A 99 25.84 -12.71 -1.36
N LEU A 100 25.27 -13.66 -0.62
CA LEU A 100 26.04 -14.71 0.07
C LEU A 100 26.80 -15.60 -0.91
N PHE A 101 26.22 -15.91 -2.07
CA PHE A 101 26.90 -16.64 -3.14
C PHE A 101 28.16 -15.89 -3.58
N GLN A 102 28.10 -14.57 -3.76
CA GLN A 102 29.29 -13.77 -4.08
C GLN A 102 30.33 -13.84 -2.95
N GLN A 103 29.92 -13.69 -1.69
CA GLN A 103 30.84 -13.70 -0.55
C GLN A 103 31.52 -15.05 -0.35
N ARG A 104 30.89 -16.14 -0.79
CA ARG A 104 31.41 -17.50 -0.64
C ARG A 104 32.28 -17.94 -1.80
N TYR A 105 31.94 -17.54 -3.04
CA TYR A 105 32.56 -18.08 -4.25
C TYR A 105 33.43 -17.08 -5.01
N LEU A 106 33.18 -15.78 -4.89
CA LEU A 106 33.95 -14.74 -5.59
C LEU A 106 34.92 -13.99 -4.66
N GLN A 107 34.82 -14.22 -3.35
CA GLN A 107 35.74 -13.70 -2.35
C GLN A 107 36.06 -14.79 -1.33
N VAL A 108 37.31 -14.89 -0.90
CA VAL A 108 37.70 -15.77 0.21
C VAL A 108 38.34 -14.88 1.27
N ARG A 109 37.66 -14.67 2.40
CA ARG A 109 38.16 -13.88 3.54
C ARG A 109 38.65 -12.46 3.15
N GLY A 110 37.98 -11.82 2.18
CA GLY A 110 38.36 -10.49 1.69
C GLY A 110 39.42 -10.46 0.59
N TYR A 111 39.90 -11.62 0.15
CA TYR A 111 40.82 -11.76 -0.98
C TYR A 111 40.05 -12.14 -2.25
N VAL A 112 40.45 -11.54 -3.38
CA VAL A 112 40.01 -11.95 -4.73
C VAL A 112 40.89 -13.10 -5.20
N THR A 113 40.28 -14.18 -5.67
CA THR A 113 40.97 -15.34 -6.24
C THR A 113 41.26 -15.09 -7.72
N SER A 114 42.52 -15.11 -8.11
CA SER A 114 42.93 -15.07 -9.51
C SER A 114 43.63 -16.39 -9.88
N PRO A 115 43.15 -17.13 -10.90
CA PRO A 115 43.80 -18.35 -11.35
C PRO A 115 45.11 -18.01 -12.05
N THR A 116 46.17 -18.77 -11.73
CA THR A 116 47.45 -18.75 -12.44
C THR A 116 47.69 -20.12 -13.07
N PRO A 117 48.57 -20.22 -14.10
CA PRO A 117 48.85 -21.51 -14.76
C PRO A 117 49.22 -22.66 -13.81
N ASN A 118 49.77 -22.32 -12.63
CA ASN A 118 50.25 -23.30 -11.64
C ASN A 118 49.44 -23.28 -10.33
N GLY A 119 48.32 -22.55 -10.23
CA GLY A 119 47.55 -22.47 -8.99
C GLY A 119 46.62 -21.27 -8.89
N TYR A 120 46.52 -20.68 -7.70
CA TYR A 120 45.68 -19.52 -7.43
C TYR A 120 46.45 -18.51 -6.58
N ILE A 121 46.31 -17.23 -6.89
CA ILE A 121 46.78 -16.14 -6.04
C ILE A 121 45.60 -15.46 -5.36
N TYR A 122 45.78 -15.11 -4.09
CA TYR A 122 44.84 -14.34 -3.29
C TYR A 122 45.34 -12.90 -3.25
N VAL A 123 44.59 -11.97 -3.84
CA VAL A 123 44.95 -10.55 -3.83
C VAL A 123 43.93 -9.79 -3.00
N GLN A 124 44.40 -9.14 -1.93
CA GLN A 124 43.56 -8.23 -1.18
C GLN A 124 43.56 -6.88 -1.89
N LEU A 125 42.41 -6.51 -2.45
CA LEU A 125 42.22 -5.21 -3.08
C LEU A 125 41.34 -4.36 -2.15
N PRO A 126 41.73 -3.11 -1.84
CA PRO A 126 40.90 -2.22 -1.06
C PRO A 126 39.59 -1.96 -1.81
N HIS A 127 38.47 -2.22 -1.14
CA HIS A 127 37.15 -2.08 -1.73
C HIS A 127 36.13 -1.65 -0.67
N VAL A 128 35.06 -1.01 -1.13
CA VAL A 128 33.93 -0.61 -0.31
C VAL A 128 32.68 -1.31 -0.83
N SER A 129 31.88 -1.86 0.07
CA SER A 129 30.59 -2.49 -0.21
C SER A 129 29.48 -1.48 0.04
N VAL A 130 28.60 -1.28 -0.94
CA VAL A 130 27.52 -0.28 -0.88
C VAL A 130 26.21 -0.89 -1.38
N PHE A 131 25.13 -0.66 -0.65
CA PHE A 131 23.77 -0.88 -1.13
C PHE A 131 23.23 0.41 -1.74
N GLU A 132 22.62 0.31 -2.90
CA GLU A 132 22.14 1.45 -3.66
C GLU A 132 20.61 1.56 -3.57
N VAL A 133 20.04 2.55 -4.25
CA VAL A 133 18.60 2.87 -4.23
C VAL A 133 17.67 1.65 -4.36
N PRO A 134 17.88 0.70 -5.30
CA PRO A 134 16.93 -0.41 -5.47
C PRO A 134 16.78 -1.28 -4.22
N PHE A 135 17.84 -1.40 -3.41
CA PHE A 135 17.81 -2.19 -2.17
C PHE A 135 16.81 -1.59 -1.17
N TYR A 136 16.83 -0.27 -1.00
CA TYR A 136 15.93 0.42 -0.08
C TYR A 136 14.48 0.41 -0.56
N ILE A 137 14.25 0.43 -1.87
CA ILE A 137 12.90 0.29 -2.44
C ILE A 137 12.36 -1.13 -2.20
N LEU A 138 13.20 -2.16 -2.37
CA LEU A 138 12.81 -3.54 -2.04
C LEU A 138 12.48 -3.68 -0.55
N LEU A 139 13.28 -3.09 0.33
CA LEU A 139 13.01 -3.10 1.77
C LEU A 139 11.67 -2.43 2.09
N ALA A 140 11.40 -1.27 1.48
CA ALA A 140 10.11 -0.60 1.61
C ALA A 140 8.94 -1.45 1.10
N LEU A 141 9.12 -2.19 0.00
CA LEU A 141 8.13 -3.14 -0.51
C LEU A 141 7.81 -4.19 0.56
N VAL A 142 8.83 -4.85 1.12
CA VAL A 142 8.66 -5.87 2.17
C VAL A 142 7.90 -5.28 3.37
N VAL A 143 8.34 -4.14 3.89
CA VAL A 143 7.68 -3.48 5.04
C VAL A 143 6.20 -3.22 4.74
N ILE A 144 5.88 -2.64 3.58
CA ILE A 144 4.48 -2.35 3.22
C ILE A 144 3.66 -3.62 3.04
N THR A 145 4.22 -4.67 2.44
CA THR A 145 3.51 -5.95 2.29
C THR A 145 3.20 -6.60 3.64
N VAL A 146 4.12 -6.53 4.60
CA VAL A 146 3.95 -7.05 5.95
C VAL A 146 2.91 -6.22 6.70
N VAL A 147 2.98 -4.89 6.63
CA VAL A 147 1.97 -4.03 7.24
C VAL A 147 0.59 -4.31 6.64
N ASN A 148 0.49 -4.48 5.32
CA ASN A 148 -0.75 -4.81 4.63
C ASN A 148 -1.32 -6.16 5.08
N SER A 149 -0.49 -7.19 5.23
CA SER A 149 -0.94 -8.53 5.65
C SER A 149 -1.40 -8.55 7.11
N VAL A 150 -0.68 -7.87 8.02
CA VAL A 150 -1.01 -7.81 9.45
C VAL A 150 -2.25 -6.96 9.71
N THR A 151 -2.35 -5.79 9.08
CA THR A 151 -3.45 -4.85 9.33
C THR A 151 -4.68 -5.11 8.46
N GLY A 152 -4.60 -6.04 7.50
CA GLY A 152 -5.61 -6.23 6.46
C GLY A 152 -5.81 -4.97 5.62
N ALA A 153 -4.73 -4.21 5.40
CA ALA A 153 -4.70 -2.92 4.71
C ALA A 153 -5.62 -1.82 5.28
N LYS A 154 -6.03 -1.90 6.55
CA LYS A 154 -6.93 -0.91 7.17
C LYS A 154 -6.32 0.50 7.31
N TRP A 155 -4.99 0.63 7.24
CA TRP A 155 -4.29 1.91 7.36
C TRP A 155 -4.52 2.85 6.17
N THR A 156 -4.78 2.33 4.95
CA THR A 156 -5.13 3.17 3.80
C THR A 156 -6.54 3.77 3.95
N ASN A 157 -7.45 3.09 4.64
CA ASN A 157 -8.75 3.65 5.03
C ASN A 157 -8.62 4.77 6.07
N VAL A 158 -7.57 4.80 6.88
CA VAL A 158 -7.33 5.92 7.82
C VAL A 158 -7.10 7.22 7.06
N GLN A 159 -6.46 7.19 5.89
CA GLN A 159 -6.37 8.40 5.04
C GLN A 159 -7.71 8.78 4.41
N VAL A 160 -8.58 7.83 4.06
CA VAL A 160 -9.97 8.12 3.66
C VAL A 160 -10.76 8.71 4.83
N ILE A 161 -10.55 8.23 6.06
CA ILE A 161 -11.14 8.78 7.29
C ILE A 161 -10.58 10.18 7.57
N ILE A 162 -9.30 10.45 7.35
CA ILE A 162 -8.69 11.78 7.52
C ILE A 162 -9.17 12.75 6.43
N ARG A 163 -9.30 12.30 5.17
CA ARG A 163 -9.90 13.11 4.09
C ARG A 163 -11.38 13.39 4.36
N ARG A 164 -12.14 12.40 4.84
CA ARG A 164 -13.52 12.58 5.32
C ARG A 164 -13.60 13.48 6.56
N ARG A 165 -12.61 13.41 7.48
CA ARG A 165 -12.48 14.33 8.61
C ARG A 165 -12.15 15.76 8.20
N LYS A 166 -11.40 15.93 7.10
CA LYS A 166 -11.12 17.25 6.52
C LYS A 166 -12.35 17.87 5.84
N ILE A 167 -13.33 17.04 5.45
CA ILE A 167 -14.68 17.48 5.05
C ILE A 167 -15.53 17.86 6.29
N THR A 168 -15.23 17.33 7.48
CA THR A 168 -15.91 17.69 8.75
C THR A 168 -15.50 19.07 9.31
N GLY A 169 -14.81 19.89 8.50
CA GLY A 169 -14.65 21.33 8.74
C GLY A 169 -15.64 22.19 7.93
N GLY A 170 -16.52 21.58 7.13
CA GLY A 170 -17.57 22.25 6.36
C GLY A 170 -18.94 22.01 7.00
N ASN A 171 -19.77 23.07 7.02
CA ASN A 171 -21.20 23.16 7.32
C ASN A 171 -21.87 22.11 8.23
N GLN A 172 -22.68 22.57 9.19
CA GLN A 172 -23.47 21.71 10.10
C GLN A 172 -24.30 20.63 9.39
N LEU A 173 -24.72 20.86 8.13
CA LEU A 173 -25.40 19.87 7.29
C LEU A 173 -24.52 18.66 6.91
N ASP A 174 -23.23 18.85 6.67
CA ASP A 174 -22.31 17.76 6.29
C ASP A 174 -22.06 16.82 7.47
N VAL A 175 -22.10 17.35 8.69
CA VAL A 175 -22.06 16.56 9.93
C VAL A 175 -23.32 15.71 10.04
N ILE A 176 -24.51 16.28 9.76
CA ILE A 176 -25.79 15.57 9.79
C ILE A 176 -25.80 14.42 8.76
N LYS A 177 -25.42 14.68 7.49
CA LYS A 177 -25.32 13.66 6.44
C LYS A 177 -24.36 12.54 6.84
N GLY A 178 -23.19 12.89 7.39
CA GLY A 178 -22.19 11.92 7.82
C GLY A 178 -22.63 11.02 8.97
N VAL A 179 -23.52 11.48 9.85
CA VAL A 179 -24.10 10.64 10.92
C VAL A 179 -25.23 9.77 10.36
N LEU A 180 -26.10 10.29 9.51
CA LEU A 180 -27.18 9.51 8.87
C LEU A 180 -26.63 8.34 8.05
N ASP A 181 -25.58 8.56 7.27
CA ASP A 181 -24.86 7.51 6.53
C ASP A 181 -24.31 6.40 7.46
N ARG A 182 -23.85 6.77 8.66
CA ARG A 182 -23.31 5.80 9.64
C ARG A 182 -24.41 4.98 10.30
N VAL A 183 -25.57 5.59 10.52
CA VAL A 183 -26.73 4.93 11.12
C VAL A 183 -27.52 4.12 10.08
N GLY A 184 -27.22 4.30 8.79
CA GLY A 184 -27.87 3.56 7.70
C GLY A 184 -29.27 4.09 7.37
N VAL A 185 -29.58 5.33 7.75
CA VAL A 185 -30.85 5.98 7.47
C VAL A 185 -30.83 6.53 6.04
N LYS A 186 -31.82 6.17 5.23
CA LYS A 186 -32.00 6.76 3.90
C LYS A 186 -32.49 8.20 4.04
N TYR A 187 -31.85 9.13 3.36
CA TYR A 187 -32.24 10.54 3.33
C TYR A 187 -32.31 11.05 1.89
N GLU A 188 -33.12 12.08 1.69
CA GLU A 188 -33.19 12.85 0.45
C GLU A 188 -32.43 14.17 0.64
N ASP A 189 -31.62 14.52 -0.36
CA ASP A 189 -30.91 15.78 -0.40
C ASP A 189 -31.83 16.86 -0.99
N VAL A 190 -32.00 17.98 -0.29
CA VAL A 190 -32.86 19.09 -0.71
C VAL A 190 -32.04 20.37 -0.71
N ASP A 191 -32.44 21.38 -1.50
CA ASP A 191 -31.74 22.66 -1.54
C ASP A 191 -31.53 23.23 -0.13
N ASN A 192 -30.26 23.32 0.28
CA ASN A 192 -29.82 23.72 1.61
C ASN A 192 -30.40 22.89 2.78
N GLY A 193 -30.64 21.59 2.61
CA GLY A 193 -31.14 20.74 3.69
C GLY A 193 -31.12 19.24 3.45
N VAL A 194 -31.57 18.50 4.45
CA VAL A 194 -31.69 17.03 4.43
C VAL A 194 -33.11 16.66 4.87
N ARG A 195 -33.77 15.79 4.10
CA ARG A 195 -35.09 15.25 4.44
C ARG A 195 -34.99 13.76 4.76
N VAL A 196 -35.62 13.35 5.85
CA VAL A 196 -35.78 11.95 6.26
C VAL A 196 -37.26 11.72 6.56
N GLY A 197 -37.93 10.95 5.70
CA GLY A 197 -39.39 10.75 5.77
C GLY A 197 -40.16 12.07 5.75
N GLY A 198 -41.00 12.30 6.77
CA GLY A 198 -41.77 13.54 6.95
C GLY A 198 -41.05 14.68 7.69
N THR A 199 -39.79 14.49 8.09
CA THR A 199 -38.99 15.50 8.81
C THR A 199 -37.90 16.04 7.93
N MET A 200 -37.71 17.36 7.93
CA MET A 200 -36.72 18.04 7.09
C MET A 200 -35.89 19.01 7.93
N VAL A 201 -34.59 19.07 7.69
CA VAL A 201 -33.68 20.03 8.33
C VAL A 201 -33.08 20.92 7.26
N LEU A 202 -33.28 22.22 7.39
CA LEU A 202 -32.74 23.25 6.51
C LEU A 202 -31.63 24.03 7.21
N LEU A 203 -30.63 24.48 6.46
CA LEU A 203 -29.63 25.43 6.93
C LEU A 203 -29.99 26.81 6.37
N LYS A 204 -30.33 27.73 7.26
CA LYS A 204 -30.62 29.13 6.89
C LYS A 204 -29.59 30.03 7.56
N GLY A 205 -28.55 30.40 6.81
CA GLY A 205 -27.41 31.12 7.36
C GLY A 205 -26.56 30.21 8.25
N ASN A 206 -26.54 30.47 9.57
CA ASN A 206 -25.73 29.72 10.55
C ASN A 206 -26.58 28.92 11.55
N SER A 207 -27.89 28.83 11.32
CA SER A 207 -28.84 28.10 12.16
C SER A 207 -29.55 26.98 11.39
N LEU A 208 -29.87 25.92 12.12
CA LEU A 208 -30.60 24.76 11.62
C LEU A 208 -32.09 24.95 11.91
N ILE A 209 -32.90 24.78 10.88
CA ILE A 209 -34.36 24.85 10.96
C ILE A 209 -34.91 23.44 10.77
N LEU A 210 -35.52 22.89 11.81
CA LEU A 210 -36.30 21.66 11.74
C LEU A 210 -37.71 22.01 11.24
N VAL A 211 -38.11 21.39 10.13
CA VAL A 211 -39.45 21.46 9.55
C VAL A 211 -40.12 20.11 9.78
N LYS A 212 -41.16 20.11 10.61
CA LYS A 212 -41.98 18.93 10.92
C LYS A 212 -43.44 19.34 10.88
N ASP A 213 -44.26 18.64 10.09
CA ASP A 213 -45.70 18.90 9.98
C ASP A 213 -46.05 20.37 9.66
N SER A 214 -45.24 21.02 8.81
CA SER A 214 -45.33 22.45 8.44
C SER A 214 -44.99 23.45 9.56
N ILE A 215 -44.42 22.98 10.67
CA ILE A 215 -43.90 23.83 11.75
C ILE A 215 -42.39 23.98 11.58
N GLU A 216 -41.93 25.21 11.41
CA GLU A 216 -40.51 25.55 11.38
C GLU A 216 -40.03 25.93 12.78
N THR A 217 -39.01 25.23 13.27
CA THR A 217 -38.38 25.50 14.56
C THR A 217 -36.88 25.63 14.40
N GLU A 218 -36.28 26.62 15.06
CA GLU A 218 -34.82 26.73 15.12
C GLU A 218 -34.29 25.78 16.19
N VAL A 219 -33.34 24.93 15.80
CA VAL A 219 -32.94 23.77 16.59
C VAL A 219 -31.42 23.64 16.62
N SER A 220 -30.88 23.14 17.73
CA SER A 220 -29.45 22.82 17.84
C SER A 220 -29.09 21.54 17.07
N LEU A 221 -27.81 21.38 16.71
CA LEU A 221 -27.32 20.22 15.96
C LEU A 221 -27.75 18.88 16.58
N ASP A 222 -27.64 18.75 17.90
CA ASP A 222 -27.93 17.52 18.63
C ASP A 222 -29.42 17.14 18.55
N VAL A 223 -30.31 18.12 18.66
CA VAL A 223 -31.76 17.92 18.59
C VAL A 223 -32.21 17.65 17.15
N ALA A 224 -31.60 18.31 16.15
CA ALA A 224 -31.86 18.05 14.74
C ALA A 224 -31.45 16.61 14.35
N LEU A 225 -30.30 16.13 14.84
CA LEU A 225 -29.84 14.76 14.64
C LEU A 225 -30.76 13.73 15.29
N ALA A 226 -31.16 13.97 16.54
CA ALA A 226 -32.04 13.06 17.27
C ALA A 226 -33.39 12.88 16.55
N GLU A 227 -34.00 13.97 16.06
CA GLU A 227 -35.25 13.90 15.31
C GLU A 227 -35.09 13.23 13.94
N LEU A 228 -34.01 13.48 13.20
CA LEU A 228 -33.77 12.81 11.91
C LEU A 228 -33.51 11.30 12.06
N VAL A 229 -32.75 10.89 13.08
CA VAL A 229 -32.52 9.47 13.37
C VAL A 229 -33.82 8.80 13.81
N ARG A 230 -34.64 9.47 14.62
CA ARG A 230 -35.97 8.99 15.02
C ARG A 230 -36.91 8.84 13.83
N ALA A 231 -36.97 9.85 12.96
CA ALA A 231 -37.76 9.79 11.73
C ALA A 231 -37.31 8.66 10.79
N GLY A 232 -35.98 8.41 10.71
CA GLY A 232 -35.42 7.29 9.97
C GLY A 232 -35.79 5.92 10.55
N ALA A 233 -35.79 5.81 11.88
CA ALA A 233 -36.26 4.60 12.57
C ALA A 233 -37.76 4.35 12.36
N ASP A 234 -38.59 5.40 12.45
CA ASP A 234 -40.03 5.31 12.20
C ASP A 234 -40.34 4.91 10.74
N GLN A 235 -39.54 5.41 9.78
CA GLN A 235 -39.63 5.01 8.38
C GLN A 235 -39.29 3.53 8.20
N LEU A 236 -38.21 3.04 8.83
CA LEU A 236 -37.85 1.62 8.76
C LEU A 236 -38.93 0.71 9.38
N ILE A 237 -39.55 1.13 10.48
CA ILE A 237 -40.64 0.38 11.12
C ILE A 237 -41.89 0.34 10.23
N ARG A 238 -42.27 1.46 9.60
CA ARG A 238 -43.41 1.49 8.67
C ARG A 238 -43.19 0.64 7.42
N THR A 239 -41.99 0.71 6.84
CA THR A 239 -41.65 -0.07 5.64
C THR A 239 -41.60 -1.58 5.94
N ALA A 240 -41.22 -1.96 7.17
CA ALA A 240 -41.24 -3.36 7.61
C ALA A 240 -42.64 -3.86 8.01
N GLY A 241 -43.60 -2.96 8.27
CA GLY A 241 -44.99 -3.31 8.59
C GLY A 241 -45.82 -3.63 7.35
N ASP A 242 -45.61 -2.91 6.24
CA ASP A 242 -46.33 -3.13 4.97
C ASP A 242 -45.99 -4.48 4.30
N ASP A 243 -44.80 -5.04 4.58
CA ASP A 243 -44.38 -6.36 4.06
C ASP A 243 -45.08 -7.55 4.76
N TYR A 244 -45.82 -7.34 5.86
CA TYR A 244 -46.49 -8.41 6.62
C TYR A 244 -48.01 -8.50 6.40
N GLU A 245 -48.66 -7.54 5.73
CA GLU A 245 -50.10 -7.60 5.40
C GLU A 245 -50.38 -8.02 3.93
N GLY A 246 -49.36 -8.51 3.21
CA GLY A 246 -49.39 -8.85 1.79
C GLY A 246 -49.29 -10.34 1.43
N GLU A 247 -49.71 -11.26 2.30
CA GLU A 247 -49.98 -12.67 1.95
C GLU A 247 -51.37 -13.14 2.40
#